data_AF-A0A356N5M2-F1
#
_entry.id   AF-A0A356N5M2-F1
#
_cell.length_a   1.000
_cell.length_b   1.000
_cell.length_c   1.000
_cell.angle_alpha   90.00
_cell.angle_beta   90.00
_cell.angle_gamma   90.00
#
_symmetry.space_group_name_H-M   'P 1'
#
loop_
_entity.id
_entity.type
_entity.pdbx_description
1 polymer ?
#
loop_
_entity_poly.entity_id
_entity_poly.type
_entity_poly.pdbx_seq_one_letter_code
_entity_poly.pdbx_strand_id
1 'polypeptide(L)'
;MKEELRAGKTWNNAMELGFGRAWSSIKDANTCTIITGLILFNPFNWPFLNNSGMVRGFAVTLLIGIFLGMFTGVFVTRNLLRVLARKKI
;
A
#
# COMPACT_ATOMS: atom_id res chain seq x y z
N MET A 1 -7.76 9.93 -10.55
CA MET A 1 -8.06 9.26 -11.84
C MET A 1 -9.43 9.66 -12.39
N LYS A 2 -10.56 9.31 -11.75
CA LYS A 2 -11.90 9.77 -12.19
C LYS A 2 -12.03 11.29 -12.26
N GLU A 3 -11.45 12.00 -11.29
CA GLU A 3 -11.42 13.47 -11.26
C GLU A 3 -10.60 14.07 -12.42
N GLU A 4 -9.44 13.48 -12.74
CA GLU A 4 -8.60 13.93 -13.86
C GLU A 4 -9.28 13.67 -15.22
N LEU A 5 -10.05 12.58 -15.34
CA LEU A 5 -10.90 12.33 -16.51
C LEU A 5 -12.05 13.34 -16.61
N ARG A 6 -12.69 13.71 -15.50
CA ARG A 6 -13.73 14.76 -15.47
C ARG A 6 -13.16 16.15 -15.78
N ALA A 7 -11.89 16.37 -15.47
CA ALA A 7 -11.15 17.57 -15.85
C ALA A 7 -10.69 17.57 -17.33
N GLY A 8 -11.12 16.59 -18.13
CA GLY A 8 -10.85 16.53 -19.58
C GLY A 8 -9.45 16.04 -19.95
N LYS A 9 -8.66 15.50 -19.01
CA LYS A 9 -7.34 14.96 -19.33
C LYS A 9 -7.43 13.63 -20.08
N THR A 10 -6.46 13.41 -20.97
CA THR A 10 -6.35 12.15 -21.72
C THR A 10 -6.21 10.96 -20.76
N TRP A 11 -6.69 9.79 -21.19
CA TRP A 11 -6.73 8.60 -20.34
C TRP A 11 -5.33 8.20 -19.84
N ASN A 12 -4.31 8.28 -20.70
CA ASN A 12 -2.92 8.00 -20.29
C ASN A 12 -2.43 8.96 -19.19
N ASN A 13 -2.72 10.26 -19.32
CA ASN A 13 -2.30 11.27 -18.35
C ASN A 13 -3.09 11.16 -17.02
N ALA A 14 -4.40 10.95 -17.09
CA ALA A 14 -5.25 10.74 -15.92
C ALA A 14 -4.89 9.47 -15.13
N MET A 15 -4.40 8.44 -15.83
CA MET A 15 -3.90 7.21 -15.22
C MET A 15 -2.57 7.44 -14.50
N GLU A 16 -1.60 8.08 -15.15
CA GLU A 16 -0.28 8.37 -14.57
C GLU A 16 -0.38 9.26 -13.32
N LEU A 17 -1.12 10.37 -13.41
CA LEU A 17 -1.40 11.25 -12.28
C LEU A 17 -2.17 10.56 -11.16
N GLY A 18 -3.14 9.72 -11.53
CA GLY A 18 -3.95 8.95 -10.58
C GLY A 18 -3.12 7.94 -9.79
N PHE A 19 -2.24 7.19 -10.46
CA PHE A 19 -1.37 6.22 -9.81
C PHE A 19 -0.28 6.86 -8.95
N GLY A 20 0.31 7.98 -9.41
CA GLY A 20 1.31 8.71 -8.64
C GLY A 20 0.77 9.18 -7.28
N ARG A 21 -0.44 9.79 -7.28
CA ARG A 21 -1.11 10.21 -6.04
C ARG A 21 -1.56 9.02 -5.18
N ALA A 22 -2.15 8.01 -5.80
CA ALA A 22 -2.63 6.82 -5.08
C ALA A 22 -1.49 6.10 -4.35
N TRP A 23 -0.30 6.01 -4.94
CA TRP A 23 0.87 5.43 -4.27
C TRP A 23 1.22 6.16 -2.98
N SER A 24 1.30 7.49 -3.00
CA SER A 24 1.59 8.28 -1.81
C SER A 24 0.53 8.06 -0.73
N SER A 25 -0.76 8.14 -1.10
CA SER A 25 -1.86 7.93 -0.16
C SER A 25 -1.89 6.52 0.44
N ILE A 26 -1.63 5.48 -0.35
CA ILE A 26 -1.58 4.09 0.13
C ILE A 26 -0.43 3.92 1.12
N LYS A 27 0.76 4.45 0.79
CA LYS A 27 1.90 4.39 1.69
C LYS A 27 1.60 5.11 3.00
N ASP A 28 1.14 6.36 2.93
CA ASP A 28 0.85 7.18 4.11
C ASP A 28 -0.24 6.54 5.00
N ALA A 29 -1.26 5.92 4.39
CA ALA A 29 -2.30 5.19 5.12
C ALA A 29 -1.77 3.96 5.88
N ASN A 30 -0.71 3.31 5.39
CA ASN A 30 -0.12 2.13 6.01
C ASN A 30 1.08 2.45 6.93
N THR A 31 1.68 3.64 6.82
CA THR A 31 2.87 4.04 7.60
C THR A 31 2.66 3.90 9.11
N CYS A 32 1.53 4.37 9.63
CA CYS A 32 1.21 4.25 11.06
C CYS A 32 1.17 2.78 11.51
N THR A 33 0.58 1.89 10.70
CA THR A 33 0.48 0.47 11.02
C THR A 33 1.83 -0.24 10.95
N ILE A 34 2.70 0.16 10.00
CA ILE A 34 4.08 -0.34 9.93
C ILE A 34 4.84 0.06 11.20
N ILE A 35 4.70 1.31 11.66
CA ILE A 35 5.32 1.77 12.91
C ILE A 35 4.80 0.95 14.10
N THR A 36 3.48 0.75 14.22
CA THR A 36 2.88 -0.09 15.27
C THR A 36 3.39 -1.53 15.20
N GLY A 37 3.50 -2.11 14.01
CA GLY A 37 4.07 -3.44 13.80
C GLY A 37 5.52 -3.53 14.26
N LEU A 38 6.35 -2.52 14.00
CA LEU A 38 7.74 -2.47 14.48
C LEU A 38 7.83 -2.37 16.00
N ILE A 39 6.93 -1.62 16.64
CA ILE A 39 6.85 -1.53 18.10
C ILE A 39 6.46 -2.89 18.70
N LEU A 40 5.45 -3.56 18.12
CA LEU A 40 4.98 -4.88 18.58
C LEU A 40 6.04 -5.97 18.36
N PHE A 41 6.80 -5.90 17.27
CA PHE A 41 7.89 -6.85 17.00
C PHE A 41 9.05 -6.71 18.00
N ASN A 42 9.25 -5.50 18.54
CA ASN A 42 10.35 -5.16 19.45
C ASN A 42 11.73 -5.70 18.97
N PRO A 43 12.23 -5.26 17.80
CA PRO A 43 13.43 -5.82 17.17
C PRO A 43 14.70 -5.66 18.02
N PHE A 44 14.79 -4.57 18.78
CA PHE A 44 15.96 -4.23 19.58
C PHE A 44 15.87 -4.72 21.03
N ASN A 45 14.84 -5.54 21.36
CA ASN A 45 14.60 -6.05 22.71
C ASN A 45 14.61 -4.95 23.79
N TRP A 46 13.95 -3.82 23.52
CA TRP A 46 13.85 -2.73 24.49
C TRP A 46 13.15 -3.21 25.77
N PRO A 47 13.67 -2.88 26.96
CA PRO A 47 13.14 -3.36 28.23
C PRO A 47 11.76 -2.78 28.59
N PHE A 48 11.35 -1.68 27.98
CA PHE A 48 10.02 -1.07 28.18
C PHE A 48 8.94 -1.62 27.25
N LEU A 49 9.30 -2.43 26.25
CA LEU A 49 8.37 -3.02 25.28
C LEU A 49 8.05 -4.47 25.63
N ASN A 50 6.89 -4.94 25.17
CA ASN A 50 6.42 -6.30 25.42
C ASN A 50 7.28 -7.33 24.67
N ASN A 51 7.71 -8.40 25.36
CA ASN A 51 8.50 -9.50 24.82
C ASN A 51 7.72 -10.80 24.60
N SER A 52 6.39 -10.74 24.59
CA SER A 52 5.53 -11.88 24.32
C SER A 52 5.76 -12.42 22.91
N GLY A 53 6.12 -13.70 22.82
CA GLY A 53 6.36 -14.39 21.55
C GLY A 53 5.14 -14.38 20.61
N MET A 54 3.92 -14.47 21.16
CA MET A 54 2.68 -14.39 20.37
C MET A 54 2.52 -13.01 19.71
N VAL A 55 2.85 -11.93 20.43
CA VAL A 55 2.75 -10.56 19.92
C VAL A 55 3.75 -10.33 18.79
N ARG A 56 4.98 -10.85 18.94
CA ARG A 56 6.00 -10.78 17.89
C ARG A 56 5.59 -11.56 16.63
N GLY A 57 5.02 -12.74 16.80
CA GLY A 57 4.49 -13.54 15.69
C GLY A 57 3.38 -12.81 14.92
N PHE A 58 2.44 -12.20 15.65
CA PHE A 58 1.42 -11.35 15.05
C PHE A 58 2.03 -10.16 14.29
N ALA A 59 2.98 -9.44 14.90
CA ALA A 59 3.64 -8.30 14.29
C ALA A 59 4.32 -8.64 12.94
N VAL A 60 4.98 -9.81 12.85
CA VAL A 60 5.59 -10.28 11.61
C VAL A 60 4.54 -10.51 10.52
N THR A 61 3.45 -11.22 10.84
CA THR A 61 2.36 -11.47 9.87
C THR A 61 1.69 -10.18 9.40
N LEU A 62 1.50 -9.22 10.30
CA LEU A 62 0.94 -7.90 10.00
C LEU A 62 1.83 -7.14 9.01
N LEU A 63 3.14 -7.06 9.28
CA LEU A 63 4.10 -6.37 8.41
C LEU A 63 4.14 -7.01 7.02
N ILE A 64 4.22 -8.34 6.94
CA ILE A 64 4.19 -9.08 5.66
C ILE A 64 2.88 -8.78 4.91
N GLY A 65 1.75 -8.81 5.59
CA GLY A 65 0.43 -8.51 5.01
C GLY A 65 0.35 -7.11 4.42
N ILE A 66 0.91 -6.11 5.10
CA ILE A 66 0.97 -4.73 4.59
C ILE A 66 1.83 -4.65 3.33
N PHE A 67 3.03 -5.23 3.33
CA PHE A 67 3.91 -5.20 2.16
C PHE A 67 3.28 -5.91 0.95
N LEU A 68 2.71 -7.10 1.16
CA LEU A 68 2.00 -7.83 0.11
C LEU A 68 0.77 -7.07 -0.39
N GLY A 69 0.01 -6.45 0.52
CA GLY A 69 -1.16 -5.64 0.18
C GLY A 69 -0.79 -4.40 -0.64
N MET A 70 0.24 -3.67 -0.25
CA MET A 70 0.76 -2.51 -0.98
C MET A 70 1.30 -2.92 -2.36
N PHE A 71 2.05 -4.02 -2.44
CA PHE A 71 2.54 -4.56 -3.71
C PHE A 71 1.38 -4.94 -4.63
N THR A 72 0.42 -5.72 -4.13
CA THR A 72 -0.74 -6.16 -4.89
C THR A 72 -1.58 -4.97 -5.35
N GLY A 73 -1.92 -4.06 -4.43
CA GLY A 73 -2.77 -2.90 -4.72
C GLY A 73 -2.21 -1.97 -5.79
N VAL A 74 -0.89 -1.98 -6.03
CA VAL A 74 -0.25 -1.10 -7.02
C VAL A 74 0.11 -1.88 -8.28
N PHE A 75 0.80 -3.01 -8.13
CA PHE A 75 1.24 -3.81 -9.27
C PHE A 75 0.06 -4.49 -9.98
N VAL A 76 -0.85 -5.12 -9.23
CA VAL A 76 -1.99 -5.82 -9.82
C VAL A 76 -2.98 -4.81 -10.40
N THR A 77 -3.28 -3.72 -9.68
CA THR A 77 -4.21 -2.69 -10.19
C THR A 77 -3.69 -2.02 -11.47
N ARG A 78 -2.39 -1.75 -11.57
CA ARG A 78 -1.78 -1.16 -12.78
C ARG A 78 -1.83 -2.11 -13.97
N ASN A 79 -1.51 -3.38 -13.76
CA ASN A 79 -1.58 -4.38 -14.83
C ASN A 79 -3.03 -4.66 -15.25
N LEU A 80 -3.94 -4.82 -14.28
CA LEU A 80 -5.36 -5.07 -14.52
C LEU A 80 -6.00 -3.92 -15.32
N LEU A 81 -5.76 -2.67 -14.93
CA LEU A 81 -6.29 -1.52 -15.66
C LEU A 81 -5.71 -1.42 -17.07
N ARG A 82 -4.43 -1.73 -17.27
CA ARG A 82 -3.82 -1.75 -18.61
C ARG A 82 -4.45 -2.81 -19.52
N VAL A 83 -4.75 -4.00 -18.99
CA VAL A 83 -5.40 -5.09 -19.75
C VAL A 83 -6.87 -4.74 -20.05
N LEU A 84 -7.62 -4.27 -19.06
CA LEU A 84 -9.05 -3.95 -19.22
C LEU A 84 -9.28 -2.73 -20.10
N ALA A 85 -8.46 -1.67 -19.96
CA ALA A 85 -8.58 -0.47 -20.77
C ALA A 85 -8.31 -0.71 -22.26
N ARG A 86 -7.50 -1.73 -22.60
CA ARG A 86 -7.25 -2.16 -23.98
C ARG A 86 -8.51 -2.65 -24.69
N LYS A 87 -9.55 -3.05 -23.96
CA LYS A 87 -10.81 -3.56 -24.52
C LYS A 87 -11.79 -2.46 -24.96
N LYS A 88 -11.48 -1.18 -24.72
CA LYS A 88 -12.38 -0.04 -24.99
C LYS A 88 -11.79 1.01 -25.96
N ILE A 89 -10.64 0.72 -26.57
CA ILE A 89 -10.02 1.52 -27.63
C ILE A 89 -10.28 0.81 -28.96
#